data_AF-A0A9P3GKY6-F1
#
_entry.id   AF-A0A9P3GKY6-F1
#
_cell.length_a   1.000
_cell.length_b   1.000
_cell.length_c   1.000
_cell.angle_alpha   90.00
_cell.angle_beta   90.00
_cell.angle_gamma   90.00
#
_symmetry.space_group_name_H-M   'P 1'
#
loop_
_entity.id
_entity.type
_entity.pdbx_description
1 polymer ?
#
loop_
_entity_poly.entity_id
_entity_poly.type
_entity_poly.pdbx_seq_one_letter_code
_entity_poly.pdbx_strand_id
1 'polypeptide(L)'
;MTFTTASDSPSTDSSAAQAQAIYAQLRTLPAPLFHPPAPATCRDGLDPALQPAIAALLLHPALEAALHLRNHALYAAHFLVRKMQNARAGQHLHGILHRVEGDYDNARVWYGEAGGTGDRANEKTVRDGEGAFVAFWGGVAGHLGVVESVGEVDEGSRARVARDAALAFLDRVQRLKEISKGPAQDAGAGTEERAILERISSAELDAVVEWAAGEYGWDTWHGGDGSAAYTESTEEQKEEMRQQQYGGEGFRQF
;
A
#
# COMPACT_ATOMS: atom_id res chain seq x y z
N MET A 1 35.44 1.97 -46.10
CA MET A 1 34.77 1.17 -45.05
C MET A 1 34.52 2.07 -43.87
N THR A 2 33.33 2.67 -43.80
CA THR A 2 32.90 3.53 -42.69
C THR A 2 32.01 2.70 -41.79
N PHE A 3 32.49 2.38 -40.59
CA PHE A 3 31.68 1.76 -39.54
C PHE A 3 30.87 2.86 -38.85
N THR A 4 29.55 2.83 -39.06
CA THR A 4 28.58 3.58 -38.25
C THR A 4 28.23 2.70 -37.05
N THR A 5 28.69 3.08 -35.87
CA THR A 5 28.20 2.51 -34.60
C THR A 5 26.96 3.28 -34.18
N ALA A 6 25.78 2.74 -34.49
CA ALA A 6 24.55 3.16 -33.82
C ALA A 6 24.58 2.61 -32.39
N SER A 7 24.76 3.51 -31.43
CA SER A 7 24.52 3.25 -30.01
C SER A 7 23.02 3.49 -29.78
N ASP A 8 22.21 2.44 -29.92
CA ASP A 8 20.83 2.49 -29.44
C ASP A 8 20.85 2.41 -27.90
N SER A 9 20.69 3.56 -27.26
CA SER A 9 20.22 3.60 -25.88
C SER A 9 18.78 3.07 -25.86
N PRO A 10 18.42 2.14 -24.95
CA PRO A 10 17.04 1.68 -24.85
C PRO A 10 16.13 2.88 -24.58
N SER A 11 15.15 3.09 -25.45
CA SER A 11 14.20 4.20 -25.34
C SER A 11 13.42 4.11 -24.03
N THR A 12 13.45 5.18 -23.24
CA THR A 12 12.68 5.32 -21.99
C THR A 12 11.19 5.01 -22.17
N ASP A 13 10.62 5.27 -23.35
CA ASP A 13 9.23 4.93 -23.69
C ASP A 13 8.87 3.44 -23.50
N SER A 14 9.84 2.53 -23.52
CA SER A 14 9.58 1.10 -23.33
C SER A 14 9.32 0.73 -21.86
N SER A 15 9.93 1.42 -20.89
CA SER A 15 9.77 1.09 -19.46
C SER A 15 8.40 1.52 -18.93
N ALA A 16 8.00 2.77 -19.19
CA ALA A 16 6.68 3.26 -18.81
C ALA A 16 5.55 2.44 -19.42
N ALA A 17 5.64 2.10 -20.71
CA ALA A 17 4.63 1.27 -21.38
C ALA A 17 4.52 -0.13 -20.74
N GLN A 18 5.65 -0.73 -20.36
CA GLN A 18 5.67 -2.01 -19.67
C GLN A 18 5.06 -1.92 -18.25
N ALA A 19 5.41 -0.87 -17.50
CA ALA A 19 4.87 -0.64 -16.16
C ALA A 19 3.34 -0.45 -16.20
N GLN A 20 2.84 0.34 -17.15
CA GLN A 20 1.41 0.55 -17.38
C GLN A 20 0.69 -0.73 -17.81
N ALA A 21 1.31 -1.55 -18.66
CA ALA A 21 0.75 -2.85 -19.07
C ALA A 21 0.65 -3.82 -17.88
N ILE A 22 1.69 -3.88 -17.04
CA ILE A 22 1.66 -4.66 -15.79
C ILE A 22 0.58 -4.15 -14.85
N TYR A 23 0.46 -2.83 -14.67
CA TYR A 23 -0.61 -2.25 -13.86
C TYR A 23 -2.01 -2.62 -14.40
N ALA A 24 -2.22 -2.54 -15.71
CA ALA A 24 -3.47 -2.96 -16.33
C ALA A 24 -3.79 -4.45 -16.08
N GLN A 25 -2.79 -5.34 -16.14
CA GLN A 25 -2.95 -6.75 -15.78
C GLN A 25 -3.27 -6.93 -14.29
N LEU A 26 -2.58 -6.21 -13.40
CA LEU A 26 -2.82 -6.27 -11.95
C LEU A 26 -4.23 -5.80 -11.58
N ARG A 27 -4.85 -4.91 -12.36
CA ARG A 27 -6.24 -4.48 -12.15
C ARG A 27 -7.27 -5.57 -12.44
N THR A 28 -6.91 -6.64 -13.16
CA THR A 28 -7.79 -7.79 -13.38
C THR A 28 -7.76 -8.80 -12.22
N LEU A 29 -6.81 -8.66 -11.28
CA LEU A 29 -6.74 -9.51 -10.10
C LEU A 29 -7.78 -9.10 -9.04
N PRO A 30 -8.22 -10.03 -8.17
CA PRO A 30 -9.07 -9.71 -7.04
C PRO A 30 -8.45 -8.66 -6.12
N ALA A 31 -9.27 -7.72 -5.66
CA ALA A 31 -8.84 -6.68 -4.72
C ALA A 31 -8.26 -7.31 -3.43
N PRO A 32 -7.10 -6.84 -2.95
CA PRO A 32 -6.49 -7.37 -1.74
C PRO A 32 -7.25 -6.88 -0.50
N LEU A 33 -8.21 -7.70 -0.08
CA LEU A 33 -8.99 -7.50 1.14
C LEU A 33 -8.53 -8.43 2.28
N PHE A 34 -8.20 -9.68 1.95
CA PHE A 34 -7.60 -10.65 2.86
C PHE A 34 -6.48 -11.39 2.15
N HIS A 35 -5.45 -11.79 2.90
CA HIS A 35 -4.36 -12.59 2.39
C HIS A 35 -4.86 -13.99 1.96
N PRO A 36 -4.39 -14.53 0.82
CA PRO A 36 -4.73 -15.89 0.39
C PRO A 36 -4.21 -16.96 1.37
N PRO A 37 -4.83 -18.16 1.41
CA PRO A 37 -4.47 -19.21 2.37
C PRO A 37 -3.09 -19.83 2.08
N ALA A 38 -2.41 -20.26 3.14
CA ALA A 38 -1.21 -21.09 3.06
C ALA A 38 -1.55 -22.59 2.85
N PRO A 39 -0.67 -23.39 2.21
CA PRO A 39 0.53 -22.96 1.52
C PRO A 39 0.14 -22.57 0.09
N ALA A 40 0.21 -21.28 -0.26
CA ALA A 40 0.23 -20.88 -1.65
C ALA A 40 1.50 -21.51 -2.24
N THR A 41 1.37 -22.69 -2.85
CA THR A 41 2.52 -23.45 -3.34
C THR A 41 3.28 -22.60 -4.35
N CYS A 42 4.42 -22.08 -3.90
CA CYS A 42 5.44 -21.33 -4.62
C CYS A 42 5.11 -19.88 -5.03
N ARG A 43 5.88 -18.99 -4.40
CA ARG A 43 6.19 -17.59 -4.74
C ARG A 43 5.10 -16.61 -4.33
N ASP A 44 5.52 -15.62 -3.56
CA ASP A 44 4.72 -14.54 -2.98
C ASP A 44 3.85 -13.83 -4.05
N GLY A 45 2.53 -13.80 -3.86
CA GLY A 45 1.56 -13.19 -4.77
C GLY A 45 0.65 -14.15 -5.56
N LEU A 46 -0.38 -13.60 -6.22
CA LEU A 46 -1.36 -14.34 -7.03
C LEU A 46 -0.80 -14.76 -8.39
N ASP A 47 0.01 -13.90 -9.01
CA ASP A 47 0.78 -14.23 -10.22
C ASP A 47 2.28 -14.16 -9.89
N PRO A 48 2.94 -15.33 -9.69
CA PRO A 48 4.37 -15.41 -9.44
C PRO A 48 5.27 -14.82 -10.52
N ALA A 49 4.81 -14.71 -11.77
CA ALA A 49 5.60 -14.13 -12.86
C ALA A 49 5.62 -12.60 -12.79
N LEU A 50 4.56 -11.99 -12.22
CA LEU A 50 4.48 -10.55 -12.04
C LEU A 50 5.45 -10.02 -10.99
N GLN A 51 5.78 -10.81 -9.96
CA GLN A 51 6.71 -10.36 -8.92
C GLN A 51 8.10 -9.96 -9.47
N PRO A 52 8.86 -10.84 -10.18
CA PRO A 52 10.13 -10.43 -10.78
C PRO A 52 9.96 -9.41 -11.91
N ALA A 53 8.82 -9.42 -12.62
CA ALA A 53 8.55 -8.43 -13.65
C ALA A 53 8.38 -7.01 -13.08
N ILE A 54 7.68 -6.87 -11.95
CA ILE A 54 7.53 -5.60 -11.21
C ILE A 54 8.90 -5.11 -10.75
N ALA A 55 9.68 -5.97 -10.08
CA ALA A 55 11.00 -5.60 -9.57
C ALA A 55 11.98 -5.18 -10.69
N ALA A 56 11.87 -5.79 -11.89
CA ALA A 56 12.70 -5.46 -13.03
C ALA A 56 12.42 -4.07 -13.64
N LEU A 57 11.28 -3.44 -13.31
CA LEU A 57 10.96 -2.09 -13.78
C LEU A 57 11.80 -1.01 -13.08
N LEU A 58 12.35 -1.32 -11.88
CA LEU A 58 13.14 -0.40 -11.06
C LEU A 58 12.39 0.92 -10.80
N LEU A 59 11.12 0.83 -10.41
CA LEU A 59 10.27 1.99 -10.15
C LEU A 59 10.64 2.65 -8.82
N HIS A 60 10.03 3.81 -8.55
CA HIS A 60 10.10 4.38 -7.20
C HIS A 60 9.54 3.37 -6.18
N PRO A 61 10.19 3.15 -5.01
CA PRO A 61 9.80 2.10 -4.07
C PRO A 61 8.34 2.15 -3.61
N ALA A 62 7.73 3.34 -3.53
CA ALA A 62 6.30 3.48 -3.22
C ALA A 62 5.40 2.90 -4.32
N LEU A 63 5.71 3.17 -5.59
CA LEU A 63 4.97 2.62 -6.73
C LEU A 63 5.19 1.11 -6.84
N GLU A 64 6.43 0.65 -6.71
CA GLU A 64 6.77 -0.79 -6.73
C GLU A 64 6.02 -1.57 -5.63
N ALA A 65 6.02 -1.04 -4.40
CA ALA A 65 5.29 -1.64 -3.29
C ALA A 65 3.77 -1.70 -3.54
N ALA A 66 3.18 -0.65 -4.13
CA ALA A 66 1.76 -0.63 -4.48
C ALA A 66 1.41 -1.72 -5.52
N LEU A 67 2.26 -1.90 -6.54
CA LEU A 67 2.09 -2.96 -7.54
C LEU A 67 2.23 -4.35 -6.92
N HIS A 68 3.18 -4.54 -6.00
CA HIS A 68 3.30 -5.80 -5.26
C HIS A 68 2.08 -6.10 -4.39
N LEU A 69 1.54 -5.10 -3.68
CA LEU A 69 0.29 -5.27 -2.90
C LEU A 69 -0.89 -5.64 -3.80
N ARG A 70 -0.98 -5.06 -5.01
CA ARG A 70 -2.00 -5.43 -5.99
C ARG A 70 -1.86 -6.88 -6.45
N ASN A 71 -0.65 -7.41 -6.50
CA ASN A 71 -0.37 -8.83 -6.75
C ASN A 71 -0.51 -9.72 -5.49
N HIS A 72 -0.88 -9.18 -4.32
CA HIS A 72 -0.83 -9.87 -3.02
C HIS A 72 0.58 -10.40 -2.66
N ALA A 73 1.64 -9.82 -3.23
CA ALA A 73 3.03 -10.15 -2.94
C ALA A 73 3.48 -9.39 -1.67
N LEU A 74 3.01 -9.87 -0.51
CA LEU A 74 3.19 -9.18 0.76
C LEU A 74 4.64 -9.15 1.22
N TYR A 75 5.43 -10.19 0.97
CA TYR A 75 6.84 -10.17 1.37
C TYR A 75 7.63 -9.09 0.62
N ALA A 76 7.44 -8.99 -0.70
CA ALA A 76 8.08 -7.95 -1.50
C ALA A 76 7.61 -6.55 -1.08
N ALA A 77 6.31 -6.36 -0.88
CA ALA A 77 5.77 -5.09 -0.39
C ALA A 77 6.36 -4.72 0.98
N HIS A 78 6.37 -5.66 1.94
CA HIS A 78 6.89 -5.47 3.30
C HIS A 78 8.36 -5.06 3.29
N PHE A 79 9.17 -5.64 2.39
CA PHE A 79 10.58 -5.32 2.25
C PHE A 79 10.83 -3.87 1.81
N LEU A 80 9.96 -3.33 0.95
CA LEU A 80 10.05 -1.95 0.48
C LEU A 80 9.52 -0.97 1.54
N VAL A 81 8.30 -1.21 2.05
CA VAL A 81 7.64 -0.26 2.94
C VAL A 81 8.35 -0.10 4.28
N ARG A 82 9.03 -1.14 4.80
CA ARG A 82 9.84 -1.03 6.02
C ARG A 82 10.98 -0.02 5.92
N LYS A 83 11.37 0.37 4.70
CA LYS A 83 12.41 1.40 4.46
C LYS A 83 11.81 2.79 4.25
N MET A 84 10.48 2.90 4.18
CA MET A 84 9.73 4.15 3.99
C MET A 84 8.83 4.46 5.19
N GLN A 85 9.19 3.99 6.40
CA GLN A 85 8.36 4.10 7.62
C GLN A 85 8.11 5.55 8.08
N ASN A 86 8.94 6.50 7.65
CA ASN A 86 8.80 7.93 7.92
C ASN A 86 8.34 8.72 6.68
N ALA A 87 7.83 8.04 5.64
CA ALA A 87 7.15 8.68 4.51
C ALA A 87 5.65 8.38 4.55
N ARG A 88 4.80 9.38 4.35
CA ARG A 88 3.33 9.23 4.41
C ARG A 88 2.80 8.20 3.41
N ALA A 89 3.33 8.18 2.19
CA ALA A 89 3.04 7.13 1.22
C ALA A 89 3.44 5.72 1.70
N GLY A 90 4.61 5.59 2.33
CA GLY A 90 5.07 4.32 2.89
C GLY A 90 4.19 3.85 4.07
N GLN A 91 3.77 4.79 4.92
CA GLN A 91 2.84 4.55 6.03
C GLN A 91 1.47 4.12 5.50
N HIS A 92 0.95 4.73 4.44
CA HIS A 92 -0.30 4.30 3.81
C HIS A 92 -0.21 2.85 3.32
N LEU A 93 0.86 2.54 2.58
CA LEU A 93 1.11 1.19 2.06
C LEU A 93 1.30 0.15 3.17
N HIS A 94 1.94 0.51 4.30
CA HIS A 94 1.99 -0.33 5.51
C HIS A 94 0.61 -0.63 6.07
N GLY A 95 -0.27 0.37 6.15
CA GLY A 95 -1.63 0.16 6.62
C GLY A 95 -2.43 -0.79 5.72
N ILE A 96 -2.27 -0.67 4.40
CA ILE A 96 -2.86 -1.60 3.42
C ILE A 96 -2.28 -3.00 3.64
N LEU A 97 -0.96 -3.12 3.78
CA LEU A 97 -0.27 -4.39 3.97
C LEU A 97 -0.80 -5.13 5.20
N HIS A 98 -0.76 -4.50 6.37
CA HIS A 98 -1.19 -5.13 7.62
C HIS A 98 -2.70 -5.42 7.64
N ARG A 99 -3.53 -4.59 6.99
CA ARG A 99 -4.94 -4.91 6.77
C ARG A 99 -5.11 -6.24 6.05
N VAL A 100 -4.36 -6.45 4.97
CA VAL A 100 -4.44 -7.68 4.15
C VAL A 100 -3.94 -8.88 4.93
N GLU A 101 -2.86 -8.73 5.71
CA GLU A 101 -2.38 -9.76 6.66
C GLU A 101 -3.40 -10.09 7.76
N GLY A 102 -4.33 -9.17 8.02
CA GLY A 102 -5.33 -9.29 9.08
C GLY A 102 -4.83 -8.85 10.44
N ASP A 103 -3.76 -8.04 10.48
CA ASP A 103 -3.24 -7.32 11.64
C ASP A 103 -3.83 -5.90 11.68
N TYR A 104 -5.08 -5.83 12.15
CA TYR A 104 -5.85 -4.59 12.09
C TYR A 104 -5.35 -3.53 13.08
N ASP A 105 -4.73 -3.93 14.19
CA ASP A 105 -4.24 -2.98 15.17
C ASP A 105 -3.04 -2.20 14.62
N ASN A 106 -2.09 -2.87 13.96
CA ASN A 106 -1.03 -2.18 13.23
C ASN A 106 -1.58 -1.39 12.04
N ALA A 107 -2.56 -1.91 11.30
CA ALA A 107 -3.18 -1.19 10.20
C ALA A 107 -3.78 0.17 10.63
N ARG A 108 -4.44 0.22 11.80
CA ARG A 108 -5.00 1.46 12.37
C ARG A 108 -3.94 2.49 12.67
N VAL A 109 -2.82 2.09 13.28
CA VAL A 109 -1.68 2.98 13.56
C VAL A 109 -1.18 3.60 12.26
N TRP A 110 -0.90 2.76 11.26
CA TRP A 110 -0.36 3.23 9.99
C TRP A 110 -1.32 4.11 9.18
N TYR A 111 -2.63 3.87 9.23
CA TYR A 111 -3.63 4.76 8.63
C TYR A 111 -3.71 6.11 9.36
N GLY A 112 -3.59 6.13 10.69
CA GLY A 112 -3.49 7.37 11.45
C GLY A 112 -2.28 8.20 11.02
N GLU A 113 -1.12 7.55 10.88
CA GLU A 113 0.10 8.18 10.40
C GLU A 113 -0.03 8.67 8.96
N ALA A 114 -0.52 7.84 8.03
CA ALA A 114 -0.65 8.19 6.62
C ALA A 114 -1.49 9.47 6.38
N GLY A 115 -2.54 9.68 7.18
CA GLY A 115 -3.39 10.87 7.11
C GLY A 115 -2.87 12.10 7.88
N GLY A 116 -1.66 12.05 8.45
CA GLY A 116 -1.09 13.17 9.20
C GLY A 116 -1.70 13.38 10.60
N THR A 117 -2.47 12.40 11.08
CA THR A 117 -3.22 12.46 12.36
C THR A 117 -2.62 11.60 13.47
N GLY A 118 -1.60 10.81 13.14
CA GLY A 118 -0.86 9.97 14.08
C GLY A 118 0.22 10.72 14.83
N ASP A 119 0.71 10.11 15.91
CA ASP A 119 1.60 10.73 16.88
C ASP A 119 3.10 10.58 16.55
N ARG A 120 3.45 9.76 15.54
CA ARG A 120 4.86 9.42 15.22
C ARG A 120 5.54 10.42 14.29
N ALA A 121 4.82 11.45 13.86
CA ALA A 121 5.35 12.50 12.99
C ALA A 121 6.49 13.28 13.69
N ASN A 122 7.57 13.52 12.95
CA ASN A 122 8.75 14.27 13.43
C ASN A 122 9.35 15.09 12.28
N GLU A 123 10.44 15.82 12.54
CA GLU A 123 11.08 16.69 11.54
C GLU A 123 11.62 15.96 10.31
N LYS A 124 11.86 14.63 10.40
CA LYS A 124 12.31 13.79 9.29
C LYS A 124 11.16 13.17 8.49
N THR A 125 9.91 13.46 8.86
CA THR A 125 8.74 12.88 8.17
C THR A 125 8.59 13.49 6.78
N VAL A 126 8.67 12.65 5.75
CA VAL A 126 8.38 13.01 4.36
C VAL A 126 6.87 12.96 4.16
N ARG A 127 6.27 14.10 3.80
CA ARG A 127 4.80 14.25 3.73
C ARG A 127 4.17 13.85 2.40
N ASP A 128 4.97 13.46 1.43
CA ASP A 128 4.51 12.99 0.13
C ASP A 128 3.48 11.86 0.29
N GLY A 129 2.32 12.02 -0.35
CA GLY A 129 1.20 11.07 -0.30
C GLY A 129 0.14 11.37 0.77
N GLU A 130 0.41 12.25 1.74
CA GLU A 130 -0.58 12.63 2.78
C GLU A 130 -1.87 13.18 2.15
N GLY A 131 -1.73 14.09 1.18
CA GLY A 131 -2.87 14.65 0.46
C GLY A 131 -3.66 13.62 -0.36
N ALA A 132 -2.98 12.60 -0.91
CA ALA A 132 -3.64 11.52 -1.65
C ALA A 132 -4.47 10.63 -0.71
N PHE A 133 -3.93 10.30 0.47
CA PHE A 133 -4.67 9.60 1.53
C PHE A 133 -5.93 10.39 1.93
N VAL A 134 -5.76 11.69 2.25
CA VAL A 134 -6.86 12.55 2.70
C VAL A 134 -7.93 12.69 1.62
N ALA A 135 -7.52 12.90 0.36
CA ALA A 135 -8.44 13.04 -0.76
C ALA A 135 -9.26 11.76 -1.01
N PHE A 136 -8.60 10.59 -1.04
CA PHE A 136 -9.28 9.32 -1.27
C PHE A 136 -10.28 9.00 -0.15
N TRP A 137 -9.80 8.94 1.09
CA TRP A 137 -10.64 8.53 2.22
C TRP A 137 -11.74 9.54 2.55
N GLY A 138 -11.45 10.84 2.40
CA GLY A 138 -12.47 11.88 2.49
C GLY A 138 -13.56 11.74 1.41
N GLY A 139 -13.18 11.34 0.19
CA GLY A 139 -14.11 11.13 -0.92
C GLY A 139 -15.05 9.92 -0.73
N VAL A 140 -14.60 8.89 -0.01
CA VAL A 140 -15.42 7.69 0.27
C VAL A 140 -16.15 7.73 1.62
N ALA A 141 -15.91 8.75 2.45
CA ALA A 141 -16.44 8.84 3.81
C ALA A 141 -17.98 8.71 3.89
N GLY A 142 -18.70 9.26 2.91
CA GLY A 142 -20.16 9.12 2.81
C GLY A 142 -20.64 7.67 2.58
N HIS A 143 -19.88 6.88 1.81
CA HIS A 143 -20.18 5.44 1.58
C HIS A 143 -19.93 4.59 2.84
N LEU A 144 -19.17 5.13 3.78
CA LEU A 144 -18.79 4.47 5.04
C LEU A 144 -19.62 4.96 6.23
N GLY A 145 -20.58 5.88 6.00
CA GLY A 145 -21.43 6.43 7.05
C GLY A 145 -20.69 7.34 8.04
N VAL A 146 -19.54 7.90 7.64
CA VAL A 146 -18.71 8.75 8.50
C VAL A 146 -19.15 10.23 8.43
N VAL A 147 -20.02 10.60 7.47
CA VAL A 147 -20.45 11.99 7.31
C VAL A 147 -21.91 12.12 6.88
N GLU A 148 -22.70 12.90 7.61
CA GLU A 148 -23.85 13.64 7.09
C GLU A 148 -23.40 15.10 6.83
N SER A 149 -23.47 15.55 5.56
CA SER A 149 -23.21 16.91 5.05
C SER A 149 -22.35 17.86 5.90
N VAL A 150 -21.14 18.18 5.44
CA VAL A 150 -20.31 19.25 6.06
C VAL A 150 -20.12 20.39 5.06
N GLY A 151 -20.30 21.62 5.54
CA GLY A 151 -19.97 22.87 4.83
C GLY A 151 -18.46 23.05 4.62
N GLU A 152 -17.95 24.27 4.50
CA GLU A 152 -16.50 24.49 4.39
C GLU A 152 -15.77 23.89 5.60
N VAL A 153 -14.91 22.90 5.33
CA VAL A 153 -14.13 22.14 6.32
C VAL A 153 -12.66 22.55 6.19
N ASP A 154 -12.03 22.97 7.28
CA ASP A 154 -10.59 23.24 7.30
C ASP A 154 -9.76 21.96 7.05
N GLU A 155 -8.48 22.12 6.67
CA GLU A 155 -7.59 20.99 6.31
C GLU A 155 -7.45 19.97 7.44
N GLY A 156 -7.34 20.41 8.69
CA GLY A 156 -7.24 19.51 9.85
C GLY A 156 -8.53 18.73 10.09
N SER A 157 -9.68 19.33 9.78
CA SER A 157 -10.97 18.65 9.82
C SER A 157 -11.14 17.65 8.66
N ARG A 158 -10.59 17.94 7.47
CA ARG A 158 -10.56 16.99 6.33
C ARG A 158 -9.70 15.75 6.65
N ALA A 159 -8.52 15.94 7.23
CA ALA A 159 -7.64 14.85 7.64
C ALA A 159 -8.29 13.93 8.68
N ARG A 160 -9.02 14.48 9.65
CA ARG A 160 -9.80 13.69 10.62
C ARG A 160 -10.91 12.87 9.97
N VAL A 161 -11.69 13.47 9.07
CA VAL A 161 -12.75 12.75 8.34
C VAL A 161 -12.16 11.60 7.51
N ALA A 162 -11.04 11.85 6.83
CA ALA A 162 -10.34 10.82 6.07
C ALA A 162 -9.86 9.68 6.97
N ARG A 163 -9.22 9.98 8.11
CA ARG A 163 -8.83 8.96 9.09
C ARG A 163 -10.04 8.16 9.55
N ASP A 164 -11.11 8.83 9.98
CA ASP A 164 -12.30 8.16 10.53
C ASP A 164 -12.97 7.26 9.47
N ALA A 165 -12.97 7.68 8.19
CA ALA A 165 -13.38 6.85 7.06
C ALA A 165 -12.49 5.61 6.91
N ALA A 166 -11.17 5.78 6.92
CA ALA A 166 -10.23 4.67 6.81
C ALA A 166 -10.40 3.66 7.97
N LEU A 167 -10.60 4.14 9.19
CA LEU A 167 -10.85 3.29 10.37
C LEU A 167 -12.22 2.58 10.29
N ALA A 168 -13.28 3.27 9.88
CA ALA A 168 -14.60 2.66 9.68
C ALA A 168 -14.56 1.56 8.60
N PHE A 169 -13.76 1.75 7.56
CA PHE A 169 -13.49 0.70 6.58
C PHE A 169 -12.77 -0.50 7.21
N LEU A 170 -11.70 -0.28 7.98
CA LEU A 170 -10.98 -1.36 8.70
C LEU A 170 -11.91 -2.14 9.63
N ASP A 171 -12.77 -1.46 10.38
CA ASP A 171 -13.72 -2.10 11.29
C ASP A 171 -14.71 -3.00 10.56
N ARG A 172 -15.17 -2.60 9.37
CA ARG A 172 -16.05 -3.42 8.52
C ARG A 172 -15.32 -4.64 7.97
N VAL A 173 -14.07 -4.49 7.53
CA VAL A 173 -13.23 -5.60 7.06
C VAL A 173 -12.94 -6.59 8.19
N GLN A 174 -12.53 -6.10 9.35
CA GLN A 174 -12.28 -6.91 10.53
C GLN A 174 -13.55 -7.66 10.97
N ARG A 175 -14.69 -6.97 11.03
CA ARG A 175 -15.98 -7.60 11.36
C ARG A 175 -16.32 -8.71 10.39
N LEU A 176 -16.10 -8.50 9.08
CA LEU A 176 -16.35 -9.52 8.07
C LEU A 176 -15.51 -10.78 8.33
N LYS A 177 -14.23 -10.62 8.68
CA LYS A 177 -13.34 -11.72 9.08
C LYS A 177 -13.85 -12.41 10.35
N GLU A 178 -14.22 -11.66 11.39
CA GLU A 178 -14.64 -12.19 12.70
C GLU A 178 -15.95 -12.98 12.66
N ILE A 179 -16.91 -12.57 11.82
CA ILE A 179 -18.17 -13.30 11.65
C ILE A 179 -18.01 -14.54 10.73
N SER A 180 -16.89 -14.64 10.02
CA SER A 180 -16.62 -15.79 9.15
C SER A 180 -16.42 -17.05 9.98
N LYS A 181 -17.11 -18.12 9.59
CA LYS A 181 -16.93 -19.46 10.17
C LYS A 181 -15.85 -20.27 9.44
N GLY A 182 -15.36 -19.74 8.32
CA GLY A 182 -14.36 -20.36 7.47
C GLY A 182 -13.05 -19.57 7.46
N PRO A 183 -12.13 -19.94 6.56
CA PRO A 183 -10.92 -19.17 6.34
C PRO A 183 -11.21 -17.68 6.05
N ALA A 184 -10.27 -16.80 6.41
CA ALA A 184 -10.44 -15.36 6.25
C ALA A 184 -10.73 -14.97 4.79
N GLN A 185 -10.12 -15.62 3.80
CA GLN A 185 -10.34 -15.29 2.39
C GLN A 185 -11.78 -15.50 1.91
N ASP A 186 -12.53 -16.40 2.56
CA ASP A 186 -13.92 -16.72 2.20
C ASP A 186 -14.92 -15.84 2.96
N ALA A 187 -14.43 -14.99 3.86
CA ALA A 187 -15.25 -14.15 4.70
C ALA A 187 -16.10 -13.18 3.85
N GLY A 188 -17.42 -13.34 3.98
CA GLY A 188 -18.40 -12.55 3.23
C GLY A 188 -18.50 -12.88 1.74
N ALA A 189 -17.91 -13.98 1.25
CA ALA A 189 -17.99 -14.34 -0.16
C ALA A 189 -19.44 -14.32 -0.68
N GLY A 190 -19.67 -13.61 -1.79
CA GLY A 190 -20.99 -13.45 -2.40
C GLY A 190 -21.93 -12.45 -1.73
N THR A 191 -21.51 -11.80 -0.63
CA THR A 191 -22.31 -10.74 0.02
C THR A 191 -22.09 -9.38 -0.65
N GLU A 192 -23.10 -8.51 -0.58
CA GLU A 192 -22.99 -7.13 -1.05
C GLU A 192 -21.93 -6.34 -0.25
N GLU A 193 -21.85 -6.59 1.06
CA GLU A 193 -20.86 -5.98 1.96
C GLU A 193 -19.44 -6.25 1.47
N ARG A 194 -19.12 -7.52 1.20
CA ARG A 194 -17.82 -7.94 0.66
C ARG A 194 -17.51 -7.22 -0.65
N ALA A 195 -18.48 -7.17 -1.57
CA ALA A 195 -18.29 -6.52 -2.87
C ALA A 195 -18.05 -5.01 -2.73
N ILE A 196 -18.70 -4.33 -1.78
CA ILE A 196 -18.44 -2.91 -1.48
C ILE A 196 -17.01 -2.74 -0.95
N LEU A 197 -16.60 -3.56 0.02
CA LEU A 197 -15.28 -3.45 0.63
C LEU A 197 -14.15 -3.76 -0.36
N GLU A 198 -14.35 -4.73 -1.25
CA GLU A 198 -13.41 -5.02 -2.35
C GLU A 198 -13.32 -3.86 -3.34
N ARG A 199 -14.43 -3.21 -3.69
CA ARG A 199 -14.41 -2.04 -4.57
C ARG A 199 -13.63 -0.87 -3.93
N ILE A 200 -13.85 -0.60 -2.65
CA ILE A 200 -13.13 0.46 -1.94
C ILE A 200 -11.64 0.11 -1.82
N SER A 201 -11.30 -1.13 -1.45
CA SER A 201 -9.91 -1.61 -1.37
C SER A 201 -9.19 -1.52 -2.71
N SER A 202 -9.86 -1.91 -3.80
CA SER A 202 -9.35 -1.77 -5.17
C SER A 202 -9.09 -0.31 -5.53
N ALA A 203 -10.05 0.57 -5.23
CA ALA A 203 -9.96 2.00 -5.54
C ALA A 203 -8.88 2.70 -4.72
N GLU A 204 -8.65 2.29 -3.47
CA GLU A 204 -7.59 2.81 -2.62
C GLU A 204 -6.21 2.53 -3.23
N LEU A 205 -5.95 1.27 -3.63
CA LEU A 205 -4.69 0.92 -4.27
C LEU A 205 -4.51 1.61 -5.62
N ASP A 206 -5.58 1.71 -6.42
CA ASP A 206 -5.54 2.45 -7.68
C ASP A 206 -5.17 3.92 -7.43
N ALA A 207 -5.75 4.56 -6.40
CA ALA A 207 -5.41 5.93 -6.03
C ALA A 207 -3.95 6.10 -5.59
N VAL A 208 -3.40 5.14 -4.83
CA VAL A 208 -1.98 5.17 -4.43
C VAL A 208 -1.06 4.97 -5.64
N VAL A 209 -1.38 4.03 -6.54
CA VAL A 209 -0.62 3.81 -7.78
C VAL A 209 -0.65 5.04 -8.68
N GLU A 210 -1.83 5.62 -8.91
CA GLU A 210 -2.00 6.81 -9.76
C GLU A 210 -1.29 8.03 -9.17
N TRP A 211 -1.36 8.23 -7.86
CA TRP A 211 -0.59 9.27 -7.17
C TRP A 211 0.92 9.04 -7.31
N ALA A 212 1.41 7.85 -6.98
CA ALA A 212 2.85 7.55 -7.01
C ALA A 212 3.41 7.66 -8.42
N ALA A 213 2.66 7.23 -9.44
CA ALA A 213 3.07 7.38 -10.82
C ALA A 213 2.97 8.83 -11.34
N GLY A 214 2.02 9.61 -10.83
CA GLY A 214 1.94 11.05 -11.12
C GLY A 214 3.11 11.84 -10.51
N GLU A 215 3.53 11.46 -9.31
CA GLU A 215 4.63 12.10 -8.57
C GLU A 215 6.01 11.67 -9.10
N TYR A 216 6.22 10.36 -9.27
CA TYR A 216 7.54 9.80 -9.54
C TYR A 216 7.73 9.29 -10.98
N GLY A 217 6.66 9.24 -11.78
CA GLY A 217 6.67 8.70 -13.13
C GLY A 217 6.44 7.18 -13.21
N TRP A 218 6.18 6.71 -14.43
CA TRP A 218 6.05 5.28 -14.77
C TRP A 218 7.36 4.64 -15.24
N ASP A 219 8.38 5.45 -15.49
CA ASP A 219 9.68 4.98 -15.98
C ASP A 219 10.57 4.49 -14.85
N THR A 220 11.66 3.82 -15.24
CA THR A 220 12.73 3.46 -14.31
C THR A 220 13.16 4.69 -13.51
N TRP A 221 13.10 4.55 -12.20
CA TRP A 221 13.44 5.62 -11.28
C TRP A 221 14.96 5.71 -11.11
N HIS A 222 15.52 6.91 -11.31
CA HIS A 222 16.96 7.13 -11.28
C HIS A 222 17.54 7.43 -9.88
N GLY A 223 16.80 7.14 -8.81
CA GLY A 223 17.21 7.33 -7.42
C GLY A 223 18.17 6.27 -6.86
N GLY A 224 18.92 5.58 -7.72
CA GLY A 224 19.85 4.52 -7.34
C GLY A 224 19.17 3.17 -7.12
N ASP A 225 19.53 2.47 -6.03
CA ASP A 225 19.02 1.14 -5.63
C ASP A 225 17.74 1.21 -4.76
N GLY A 226 16.96 2.28 -4.89
CA GLY A 226 15.87 2.58 -3.97
C GLY A 226 16.27 3.47 -2.79
N SER A 227 17.57 3.59 -2.47
CA SER A 227 18.03 4.23 -1.23
C SER A 227 17.68 5.70 -1.09
N ALA A 228 17.53 6.44 -2.19
CA ALA A 228 17.11 7.84 -2.12
C ALA A 228 15.66 8.03 -1.62
N ALA A 229 14.84 6.99 -1.63
CA ALA A 229 13.46 7.01 -1.11
C ALA A 229 13.38 6.45 0.32
N TYR A 230 14.49 5.88 0.83
CA TYR A 230 14.49 5.32 2.16
C TYR A 230 14.53 6.43 3.20
N THR A 231 13.58 6.37 4.11
CA THR A 231 13.53 7.27 5.25
C THR A 231 14.21 6.59 6.43
N GLU A 232 15.13 7.30 7.09
CA GLU A 232 15.76 6.79 8.31
C GLU A 232 14.69 6.47 9.37
N SER A 233 14.67 5.24 9.88
CA SER A 233 13.88 4.92 11.08
C SER A 233 14.39 5.69 12.29
N THR A 234 13.49 6.14 13.17
CA THR A 234 13.84 6.71 14.47
C THR A 234 14.41 5.63 15.40
N GLU A 235 15.12 6.02 16.47
CA GLU A 235 15.61 5.04 17.46
C GLU A 235 14.48 4.29 18.15
N GLU A 236 13.34 4.95 18.37
CA GLU A 236 12.11 4.34 18.88
C GLU A 236 11.56 3.29 17.91
N GLN A 237 11.43 3.62 16.62
CA GLN A 237 11.02 2.64 15.60
C GLN A 237 12.00 1.47 15.48
N LYS A 238 13.30 1.73 15.62
CA LYS A 238 14.32 0.66 15.65
C LYS A 238 14.16 -0.24 16.87
N GLU A 239 13.81 0.33 18.02
CA GLU A 239 13.56 -0.43 19.24
C GLU A 239 12.27 -1.25 19.14
N GLU A 240 11.17 -0.67 18.65
CA GLU A 240 9.94 -1.42 18.35
C GLU A 240 10.21 -2.58 17.40
N MET A 241 10.95 -2.35 16.30
CA MET A 241 11.35 -3.41 15.36
C MET A 241 12.20 -4.50 16.04
N ARG A 242 13.12 -4.12 16.95
CA ARG A 242 13.92 -5.09 17.72
C ARG A 242 13.05 -5.89 18.68
N GLN A 243 12.10 -5.27 19.36
CA GLN A 243 11.18 -5.93 20.28
C GLN A 243 10.23 -6.89 19.55
N GLN A 244 9.73 -6.51 18.38
CA GLN A 244 8.95 -7.41 17.52
C GLN A 244 9.77 -8.59 16.99
N GLN A 245 11.09 -8.42 16.81
CA GLN A 245 11.98 -9.48 16.30
C GLN A 245 12.54 -10.42 17.38
N TYR A 246 12.76 -9.94 18.61
CA TYR A 246 13.44 -10.68 19.68
C TYR A 246 12.69 -10.72 21.02
N GLY A 247 11.68 -9.87 21.22
CA GLY A 247 11.02 -9.63 22.51
C GLY A 247 9.83 -10.54 22.84
N GLY A 248 9.50 -11.52 21.97
CA GLY A 248 8.38 -12.44 22.22
C GLY A 248 6.98 -11.83 22.05
N GLU A 249 6.87 -10.56 21.66
CA GLU A 249 5.61 -9.86 21.36
C GLU A 249 5.27 -9.83 19.85
N GLY A 250 6.15 -10.39 19.00
CA GLY A 250 5.87 -10.63 17.57
C GLY A 250 5.29 -12.02 17.31
N PHE A 251 4.50 -12.16 16.22
CA PHE A 251 3.79 -13.38 15.78
C PHE A 251 4.66 -14.64 15.60
N ARG A 252 6.00 -14.54 15.69
CA ARG A 252 6.92 -15.68 15.62
C ARG A 252 7.54 -15.94 16.99
N GLN A 253 6.92 -16.85 17.74
CA GLN A 253 7.65 -17.59 18.76
C GLN A 253 8.55 -18.59 18.05
N PHE A 254 9.86 -18.52 18.28
CA PHE A 254 10.82 -19.57 17.93
C PHE A 254 10.96 -20.56 19.08
#